data_AF-A0A2I0WBC6-F1
#
_entry.id   AF-A0A2I0WBC6-F1
#
_cell.length_a   1.000
_cell.length_b   1.000
_cell.length_c   1.000
_cell.angle_alpha   90.00
_cell.angle_beta   90.00
_cell.angle_gamma   90.00
#
_symmetry.space_group_name_H-M   'P 1'
#
loop_
_entity.id
_entity.type
_entity.pdbx_description
1 polymer ?
#
loop_
_entity_poly.entity_id
_entity_poly.type
_entity_poly.pdbx_seq_one_letter_code
_entity_poly.pdbx_strand_id
1 'polypeptide(L)' 'MIKRRIMHSLRINSTTTTINLTCRLRNNGGFCAIHVTDDEVCEYMLMEARTQAVVVYVEVEKISPIEVAAPPIEAYM' A
#
# COMPACT_ATOMS: atom_id res chain seq x y z
N MET A 1 11.07 3.75 -1.87
CA MET A 1 9.74 3.25 -1.49
C MET A 1 8.86 3.16 -2.72
N ILE A 2 8.51 1.93 -3.11
CA ILE A 2 7.78 1.59 -4.34
C ILE A 2 6.34 2.10 -4.27
N LYS A 3 5.68 2.04 -3.09
CA LYS A 3 4.34 2.62 -2.83
C LYS A 3 4.28 4.07 -3.27
N ARG A 4 5.25 4.90 -2.88
CA ARG A 4 5.28 6.32 -3.27
C ARG A 4 5.39 6.52 -4.79
N ARG A 5 6.17 5.68 -5.47
CA ARG A 5 6.29 5.72 -6.94
C ARG A 5 5.00 5.28 -7.63
N ILE A 6 4.35 4.24 -7.10
CA ILE A 6 3.05 3.76 -7.58
C ILE A 6 2.00 4.85 -7.39
N MET A 7 1.87 5.43 -6.19
CA MET A 7 0.93 6.51 -5.91
C MET A 7 1.14 7.70 -6.83
N HIS A 8 2.40 8.11 -7.06
CA HIS A 8 2.71 9.19 -8.00
C HIS A 8 2.30 8.83 -9.44
N SER A 9 2.63 7.62 -9.91
CA SER A 9 2.32 7.17 -11.28
C SER A 9 0.81 7.05 -11.53
N LEU A 10 0.07 6.65 -10.51
CA LEU A 10 -1.39 6.53 -10.53
C LEU A 10 -2.10 7.84 -10.14
N ARG A 11 -1.36 8.92 -9.88
CA ARG A 11 -1.90 10.22 -9.44
C ARG A 11 -2.78 10.13 -8.18
N ILE A 12 -2.43 9.22 -7.28
CA ILE A 12 -3.07 9.03 -5.98
C ILE A 12 -2.50 10.05 -5.00
N ASN A 13 -3.37 10.78 -4.31
CA ASN A 13 -2.94 11.78 -3.34
C ASN A 13 -2.50 11.14 -2.02
N SER A 14 -1.19 11.15 -1.76
CA SER A 14 -0.62 10.57 -0.53
C SER A 14 -0.91 11.34 0.75
N THR A 15 -1.53 12.53 0.68
CA THR A 15 -1.92 13.27 1.89
C THR A 15 -3.29 12.85 2.43
N THR A 16 -4.14 12.28 1.58
CA THR A 16 -5.52 11.90 1.93
C THR A 16 -5.78 10.41 1.80
N THR A 17 -4.88 9.67 1.16
CA THR A 17 -5.04 8.24 0.90
C THR A 17 -3.73 7.50 1.10
N THR A 18 -3.85 6.23 1.44
CA THR A 18 -2.76 5.25 1.46
C THR A 18 -3.09 4.13 0.49
N ILE A 19 -2.11 3.26 0.22
CA ILE A 19 -2.31 2.09 -0.62
C ILE A 19 -1.82 0.81 0.05
N ASN A 20 -2.57 -0.26 -0.22
CA ASN A 20 -2.23 -1.63 0.11
C ASN A 20 -1.84 -2.37 -1.16
N LEU A 21 -0.78 -3.18 -1.05
CA LEU A 21 -0.18 -3.88 -2.18
C LEU A 21 -0.40 -5.37 -2.02
N THR A 22 -0.87 -6.01 -3.08
CA THR A 22 -1.00 -7.46 -3.16
C THR A 22 -0.27 -7.93 -4.41
N CYS A 23 0.75 -8.78 -4.25
CA CYS A 23 1.50 -9.32 -5.37
C CYS A 23 0.94 -10.67 -5.81
N ARG A 24 0.88 -10.88 -7.13
CA ARG A 24 0.58 -12.19 -7.71
C ARG A 24 1.86 -12.98 -7.91
N LEU A 25 2.06 -14.03 -7.12
CA LEU A 25 3.26 -14.85 -7.14
C LEU A 25 2.96 -16.25 -7.66
N ARG A 26 3.95 -16.87 -8.31
CA ARG A 26 3.80 -18.26 -8.76
C ARG A 26 4.04 -19.18 -7.57
N ASN A 27 3.11 -20.11 -7.34
CA ASN A 27 3.25 -21.11 -6.29
C ASN A 27 2.71 -22.44 -6.82
N ASN A 28 3.54 -23.50 -6.76
CA ASN A 28 3.19 -24.88 -7.13
C ASN A 28 2.36 -25.02 -8.43
N GLY A 29 2.80 -24.38 -9.51
CA GLY A 29 2.15 -24.48 -10.83
C GLY A 29 0.96 -23.54 -11.06
N GLY A 30 0.54 -22.77 -10.04
CA GLY A 30 -0.51 -21.75 -10.15
C GLY A 30 -0.03 -20.36 -9.68
N PHE A 31 -0.97 -19.45 -9.50
CA PHE A 31 -0.73 -18.12 -8.95
C PHE A 31 -1.45 -17.94 -7.62
N CYS A 32 -0.77 -17.33 -6.65
CA CYS A 32 -1.32 -16.93 -5.36
C CYS A 32 -1.22 -15.40 -5.22
N ALA A 33 -2.23 -14.77 -4.63
CA ALA A 33 -2.22 -13.35 -4.30
C ALA A 33 -1.81 -13.19 -2.84
N ILE A 34 -0.74 -12.43 -2.58
CA ILE A 34 -0.18 -12.26 -1.23
C ILE A 34 -0.09 -10.78 -0.92
N HIS A 35 -0.64 -10.37 0.23
CA HIS A 35 -0.46 -9.01 0.73
C HIS A 35 0.99 -8.80 1.14
N VAL A 36 1.56 -7.66 0.75
CA VAL A 36 3.00 -7.41 0.90
C VAL A 36 3.28 -5.96 1.28
N THR A 37 4.33 -5.80 2.07
CA THR A 37 4.91 -4.51 2.42
C THR A 37 5.77 -3.96 1.28
N ASP A 38 6.24 -2.72 1.42
CA ASP A 38 7.00 -2.02 0.39
C ASP A 38 8.35 -2.69 0.06
N ASP A 39 8.98 -3.26 1.10
CA ASP A 39 10.28 -3.93 0.99
C ASP A 39 10.12 -5.33 0.36
N GLU A 40 9.12 -6.10 0.82
CA GLU A 40 8.78 -7.42 0.28
C GLU A 40 8.43 -7.36 -1.21
N VAL A 41 7.68 -6.33 -1.64
CA VAL A 41 7.37 -6.11 -3.07
C VAL A 41 8.65 -6.00 -3.89
N CYS A 42 9.67 -5.28 -3.40
CA CYS A 42 10.91 -5.11 -4.14
C CYS A 42 11.66 -6.44 -4.28
N GLU A 43 11.72 -7.24 -3.21
CA GLU A 43 12.34 -8.57 -3.25
C GLU A 43 11.62 -9.50 -4.23
N TYR A 44 10.29 -9.56 -4.16
CA TYR A 44 9.50 -10.37 -5.09
C TYR A 44 9.61 -9.89 -6.54
N MET A 45 9.59 -8.58 -6.77
CA MET A 45 9.81 -8.02 -8.10
C MET A 45 11.16 -8.45 -8.66
N LEU A 46 12.23 -8.43 -7.86
CA LEU A 46 13.57 -8.83 -8.30
C LEU A 46 13.70 -10.34 -8.59
N MET A 47 12.96 -11.18 -7.85
CA MET A 47 12.92 -12.63 -8.10
C MET A 47 12.11 -12.98 -9.35
N GLU A 48 10.88 -12.46 -9.47
CA GLU A 48 9.93 -12.87 -10.50
C GLU A 48 10.11 -12.13 -11.84
N ALA A 49 10.55 -10.86 -11.83
CA ALA A 49 10.69 -10.07 -13.05
C ALA A 49 11.74 -10.60 -14.03
N ARG A 50 12.61 -11.52 -13.58
CA ARG A 50 13.61 -12.17 -14.44
C ARG A 50 12.99 -13.16 -15.44
N THR A 51 11.83 -13.71 -15.11
CA THR A 51 11.22 -14.81 -15.87
C THR A 51 9.83 -14.47 -16.40
N GLN A 52 9.11 -13.54 -15.76
CA GLN A 52 7.76 -13.15 -16.15
C GLN A 52 7.40 -11.72 -15.70
N ALA A 53 6.32 -11.18 -16.26
CA ALA A 53 5.79 -9.91 -15.80
C ALA A 53 5.23 -10.04 -14.37
N VAL A 54 5.63 -9.10 -13.50
CA VAL A 54 5.12 -9.02 -12.13
C VAL A 54 3.81 -8.25 -12.14
N VAL A 55 2.79 -8.82 -11.51
CA VAL A 55 1.47 -8.19 -11.36
C VAL A 55 1.28 -7.79 -9.90
N VAL A 56 1.08 -6.49 -9.67
CA VAL A 56 0.79 -5.92 -8.37
C VAL A 56 -0.60 -5.31 -8.40
N TYR A 57 -1.48 -5.79 -7.53
CA TYR A 57 -2.78 -5.19 -7.28
C TYR A 57 -2.62 -4.09 -6.24
N VAL A 58 -3.26 -2.95 -6.51
CA VAL A 58 -3.19 -1.75 -5.67
C VAL A 58 -4.59 -1.45 -5.17
N GLU A 59 -4.78 -1.55 -3.86
CA GLU A 59 -5.99 -1.12 -3.17
C GLU A 59 -5.75 0.25 -2.55
N VAL A 60 -6.71 1.16 -2.70
CA VAL A 60 -6.60 2.56 -2.23
C VAL A 60 -7.53 2.76 -1.05
N GLU A 61 -6.98 3.21 0.06
CA GLU A 61 -7.72 3.46 1.30
C GLU A 61 -7.62 4.93 1.67
N LYS A 62 -8.72 5.51 2.18
CA LYS A 62 -8.71 6.88 2.70
C LYS A 62 -8.10 6.89 4.09
N ILE A 63 -7.22 7.86 4.33
CA ILE A 63 -6.73 8.15 5.66
C ILE A 63 -7.88 8.87 6.37
N SER A 64 -8.56 8.18 7.29
CA SER A 64 -9.57 8.82 8.14
C SER A 64 -8.89 9.91 8.97
N PRO A 65 -9.47 11.12 9.07
CA PRO A 65 -9.01 12.10 10.05
C PRO A 65 -9.18 11.46 11.42
N ILE A 66 -8.10 11.41 12.20
CA ILE A 66 -8.21 11.13 13.63
C ILE A 66 -8.99 12.32 14.20
N GLU A 67 -10.26 12.12 14.52
CA GLU A 67 -11.00 13.06 15.37
C GLU A 67 -10.35 13.01 16.75
N VAL A 68 -9.31 13.81 16.94
CA VAL A 68 -8.81 14.10 18.28
C VAL A 68 -9.92 14.91 18.94
N ALA A 69 -10.80 14.24 19.66
CA ALA A 69 -11.74 14.89 20.56
C ALA A 69 -10.90 15.72 21.53
N ALA A 70 -10.81 17.02 21.26
CA ALA A 70 -10.19 17.96 22.17
C ALA A 70 -10.96 17.85 23.49
N PRO A 71 -10.29 17.58 24.63
CA PRO A 71 -11.00 17.56 25.90
C PRO A 71 -11.66 18.93 26.10
N PRO A 72 -12.92 18.99 26.56
CA PRO A 72 -13.58 20.25 26.80
C PRO A 72 -12.73 21.06 27.78
N ILE A 73 -12.37 22.28 27.38
CA ILE A 73 -11.73 23.23 28.27
C ILE A 73 -12.80 23.62 29.29
N GLU A 74 -12.77 23.00 30.47
CA GLU A 74 -13.51 23.49 31.62
C GLU A 74 -12.94 24.85 31.99
N ALA A 75 -13.62 25.91 31.55
CA ALA A 75 -13.39 27.26 32.00
C ALA A 75 -13.83 27.35 33.46
N TYR A 76 -12.90 27.13 34.39
CA TYR A 76 -13.10 27.52 35.78
C TYR A 76 -12.91 29.04 35.87
N MET A 77 -14.03 29.77 35.95
CA MET A 77 -14.10 31.13 36.51
C MET A 77 -14.41 31.05 38.00
#